data_AF-A0A3A8W0U7-F1
#
_entry.id   AF-A0A3A8W0U7-F1
#
_cell.length_a   1.000
_cell.length_b   1.000
_cell.length_c   1.000
_cell.angle_alpha   90.00
_cell.angle_beta   90.00
_cell.angle_gamma   90.00
#
_symmetry.space_group_name_H-M   'P 1'
#
loop_
_entity.id
_entity.type
_entity.pdbx_description
1 polymer ?
#
loop_
_entity_poly.entity_id
_entity_poly.type
_entity_poly.pdbx_seq_one_letter_code
_entity_poly.pdbx_strand_id
1 'polypeptide(L)' 'MEYGRLMGISELMCYTSLGRNTAMELGKNANSIVRMGKRVLYDRQKIDKWIDEQAQDR' A
#
# COMPACT_ATOMS: atom_id res chain seq x y z
N MET A 1 6.30 13.17 -8.33
CA MET A 1 6.59 11.74 -8.57
C MET A 1 5.29 11.10 -9.00
N GLU A 2 5.26 10.40 -10.11
CA GLU A 2 4.11 9.60 -10.53
C GLU A 2 4.28 8.19 -9.95
N TYR A 3 3.30 7.71 -9.17
CA TYR A 3 3.34 6.37 -8.58
C TYR A 3 2.67 5.36 -9.52
N GLY A 4 3.42 4.33 -9.91
CA GLY A 4 2.89 3.20 -10.67
C GLY A 4 1.84 2.41 -9.87
N ARG A 5 1.09 1.55 -10.57
CA ARG A 5 0.07 0.70 -9.91
C ARG A 5 0.65 -0.21 -8.84
N LEU A 6 1.84 -0.76 -9.07
CA LEU A 6 2.54 -1.61 -8.12
C LEU A 6 3.69 -0.85 -7.50
N MET A 7 3.61 -0.62 -6.19
CA MET A 7 4.62 0.11 -5.43
C MET A 7 5.51 -0.85 -4.65
N GLY A 8 6.81 -0.60 -4.62
CA GLY A 8 7.70 -1.20 -3.63
C GLY A 8 7.46 -0.62 -2.24
N ILE A 9 8.06 -1.21 -1.20
CA ILE A 9 7.88 -0.74 0.18
C ILE A 9 8.32 0.72 0.39
N SER A 10 9.41 1.16 -0.23
CA SER A 10 9.86 2.56 -0.12
C SER A 10 8.90 3.54 -0.79
N GLU A 11 8.33 3.16 -1.93
CA GLU A 11 7.31 3.96 -2.61
C GLU A 11 6.02 4.02 -1.79
N LEU A 12 5.59 2.90 -1.21
CA LEU A 12 4.43 2.85 -0.33
C LEU A 12 4.61 3.73 0.91
N MET A 13 5.79 3.71 1.54
CA MET A 13 6.12 4.59 2.67
C MET A 13 6.04 6.06 2.28
N CYS A 14 6.57 6.43 1.11
CA CYS A 14 6.51 7.80 0.60
C CYS A 14 5.06 8.20 0.26
N TYR A 15 4.31 7.30 -0.37
CA TYR A 15 2.92 7.50 -0.78
C TYR A 15 1.99 7.74 0.42
N THR A 16 2.14 6.93 1.47
CA THR A 16 1.28 6.98 2.67
C THR A 16 1.85 7.84 3.79
N SER A 17 3.07 8.37 3.64
CA SER A 17 3.84 9.01 4.70
C SER A 17 4.00 8.16 5.97
N LEU A 18 3.95 6.83 5.83
CA LEU A 18 4.06 5.89 6.95
C LEU A 18 5.47 5.33 7.10
N GLY A 19 5.81 4.97 8.34
CA GLY A 19 6.99 4.15 8.63
C GLY A 19 6.85 2.74 8.04
N ARG A 20 7.98 2.06 7.81
CA ARG A 20 8.05 0.76 7.14
C ARG A 20 7.08 -0.27 7.71
N ASN A 21 7.07 -0.45 9.03
CA ASN A 21 6.23 -1.47 9.68
C ASN A 21 4.74 -1.16 9.48
N THR A 22 4.33 0.09 9.69
CA THR A 22 2.93 0.51 9.49
C THR A 22 2.52 0.41 8.04
N ALA A 23 3.39 0.77 7.09
CA ALA A 23 3.14 0.58 5.66
C ALA A 23 2.97 -0.91 5.30
N MET A 24 3.78 -1.80 5.88
CA MET A 24 3.63 -3.23 5.68
C MET A 24 2.31 -3.77 6.23
N GLU A 25 1.89 -3.35 7.43
CA GLU A 25 0.61 -3.75 8.02
C GLU A 25 -0.57 -3.20 7.24
N LEU A 26 -0.53 -1.93 6.81
CA LEU A 26 -1.53 -1.36 5.91
C LEU A 26 -1.66 -2.18 4.63
N GLY A 27 -0.53 -2.58 4.03
CA GLY A 27 -0.53 -3.39 2.82
C GLY A 27 -1.20 -4.76 3.00
N LYS A 28 -1.02 -5.38 4.17
CA LYS A 28 -1.71 -6.63 4.56
C LYS A 28 -3.21 -6.40 4.75
N ASN A 29 -3.59 -5.39 5.52
CA ASN A 29 -5.00 -5.07 5.83
C ASN A 29 -5.80 -4.74 4.58
N ALA A 30 -5.20 -4.00 3.64
CA ALA A 30 -5.79 -3.66 2.35
C ALA A 30 -5.82 -4.82 1.34
N ASN A 31 -5.34 -6.02 1.71
CA ASN A 31 -5.16 -7.18 0.79
C ASN A 31 -4.44 -6.80 -0.52
N SER A 32 -3.46 -5.87 -0.42
CA SER A 32 -2.81 -5.22 -1.56
C SER A 32 -1.50 -5.88 -1.99
N ILE A 33 -1.00 -6.86 -1.23
CA ILE A 33 0.29 -7.50 -1.46
C ILE A 33 0.26 -8.30 -2.78
N VAL A 34 1.20 -7.99 -3.66
CA VAL A 34 1.48 -8.70 -4.91
C VAL A 34 2.90 -9.28 -4.84
N ARG A 35 3.03 -10.59 -4.98
CA ARG A 35 4.33 -11.27 -4.98
C ARG A 35 4.78 -11.56 -6.40
N MET A 36 5.99 -11.13 -6.75
CA MET A 36 6.64 -11.41 -8.03
C MET A 36 8.03 -11.98 -7.76
N GLY A 37 8.13 -13.31 -7.74
CA GLY A 37 9.34 -14.00 -7.28
C GLY A 37 9.69 -13.60 -5.84
N LYS A 38 10.90 -13.05 -5.65
CA LYS A 38 11.38 -12.57 -4.34
C LYS A 38 10.88 -11.17 -3.98
N ARG A 39 10.25 -10.45 -4.93
CA ARG A 39 9.78 -9.07 -4.72
C ARG A 39 8.39 -9.07 -4.11
N VAL A 40 8.21 -8.17 -3.13
CA VAL A 40 6.90 -7.82 -2.56
C VAL A 40 6.57 -6.42 -3.04
N LEU A 41 5.45 -6.30 -3.74
CA LEU A 41 4.88 -5.06 -4.22
C LEU A 41 3.48 -4.87 -3.62
N TYR A 42 2.95 -3.66 -3.72
CA TYR A 42 1.66 -3.27 -3.18
C TYR A 42 0.81 -2.62 -4.27
N ASP A 43 -0.40 -3.13 -4.52
CA ASP A 43 -1.34 -2.54 -5.47
C ASP A 43 -1.95 -1.27 -4.89
N ARG A 44 -1.62 -0.12 -5.49
CA ARG A 44 -2.08 1.20 -5.09
C ARG A 44 -3.60 1.31 -5.08
N GLN A 45 -4.31 0.73 -6.07
CA GLN A 45 -5.77 0.87 -6.15
C GLN A 45 -6.48 0.17 -4.98
N LYS A 46 -5.94 -0.96 -4.52
CA LYS A 46 -6.46 -1.66 -3.34
C LYS A 46 -6.22 -0.87 -2.06
N ILE A 47 -5.05 -0.22 -1.97
CA ILE A 47 -4.72 0.67 -0.85
C ILE A 47 -5.67 1.87 -0.82
N ASP A 48 -5.84 2.54 -1.97
CA ASP A 48 -6.72 3.71 -2.10
C ASP A 48 -8.14 3.35 -1.67
N LYS A 49 -8.68 2.26 -2.21
CA LYS A 49 -9.99 1.74 -1.84
C LYS A 49 -10.11 1.47 -0.33
N TRP A 50 -9.10 0.84 0.27
CA TRP A 50 -9.13 0.55 1.70
C TRP A 50 -9.10 1.83 2.55
N ILE A 51 -8.30 2.83 2.16
CA ILE A 51 -8.25 4.13 2.85
C ILE A 51 -9.61 4.83 2.75
N ASP A 52 -10.23 4.83 1.57
CA ASP A 52 -11.55 5.44 1.34
C ASP A 52 -12.63 4.76 2.22
N GLU A 53 -12.62 3.42 2.30
CA GLU A 53 -13.53 2.66 3.16
C GLU A 53 -13.34 3.01 4.65
N GLN A 54 -12.09 3.12 5.12
CA GLN A 54 -11.81 3.51 6.51
C GLN A 54 -12.15 4.97 6.83
N ALA A 55 -12.11 5.86 5.83
CA ALA A 55 -12.49 7.25 6.00
C ALA A 55 -14.02 7.44 6.11
N GLN A 56 -14.81 6.54 5.53
CA GLN A 56 -16.28 6.56 5.63
C GLN A 56 -16.81 5.99 6.95
N ASP A 57 -16.04 5.12 7.60
CA ASP A 57 -16.40 4.53 8.91
C ASP A 57 -16.09 5.46 10.11
N ARG A 58 -15.59 6.69 9.88
CA ARG A 58 -15.29 7.71 10.91
C ARG A 58 -16.25 8.89 10.86
#